data_AF-A0A5C7X950-F1
#
_entry.id   AF-A0A5C7X950-F1
#
_cell.length_a   1.000
_cell.length_b   1.000
_cell.length_c   1.000
_cell.angle_alpha   90.00
_cell.angle_beta   90.00
_cell.angle_gamma   90.00
#
_symmetry.space_group_name_H-M   'P 1'
#
loop_
_entity.id
_entity.type
_entity.pdbx_description
1 polymer ?
#
loop_
_entity_poly.entity_id
_entity_poly.type
_entity_poly.pdbx_seq_one_letter_code
_entity_poly.pdbx_strand_id
1 'polypeptide(L)'
;MKFVEMMRGTWLRRVAAAFVAALFLPGLIGVVGGSATASAFSKPGLPVLYLDVPSAAMGRNIRVQFQGGGPHAVYLLDGLRAQDDYNGWD
;
A
#
# COMPACT_ATOMS: atom_id res chain seq x y z
N MET A 1 23.61 39.69 -24.93
CA MET A 1 23.00 38.43 -25.44
C MET A 1 23.50 37.17 -24.71
N LYS A 2 24.74 37.13 -24.17
CA LYS A 2 25.31 35.95 -23.49
C LYS A 2 24.50 35.35 -22.31
N PHE A 3 23.78 36.17 -21.54
CA PHE A 3 23.01 35.70 -20.37
C PHE A 3 21.80 34.83 -20.75
N VAL A 4 21.15 35.16 -21.87
CA VAL A 4 19.99 34.42 -22.39
C VAL A 4 20.41 33.08 -23.00
N GLU A 5 21.55 33.03 -23.70
CA GLU A 5 22.15 31.77 -24.19
C GLU A 5 22.59 30.85 -23.06
N MET A 6 23.17 31.40 -21.99
CA MET A 6 23.59 30.64 -20.82
C MET A 6 22.38 30.05 -20.07
N MET A 7 21.29 30.82 -19.91
CA MET A 7 20.03 30.29 -19.36
C MET A 7 19.42 29.20 -20.25
N ARG A 8 19.40 29.38 -21.58
CA ARG A 8 18.90 28.37 -22.52
C ARG A 8 19.73 27.09 -22.50
N GLY A 9 21.06 27.18 -22.44
CA GLY A 9 21.95 26.02 -22.33
C GLY A 9 21.76 25.25 -21.03
N THR A 10 21.53 25.97 -19.91
CA THR A 10 21.25 25.34 -18.62
C THR A 10 19.88 24.67 -18.60
N TRP A 11 18.87 25.28 -19.23
CA TRP A 11 17.51 24.73 -19.33
C TRP A 11 17.47 23.49 -20.24
N LEU A 12 18.17 23.52 -21.38
CA LEU A 12 18.33 22.37 -22.27
C LEU A 12 18.99 21.18 -21.56
N ARG A 13 20.04 21.44 -20.76
CA ARG A 13 20.69 20.39 -19.94
C ARG A 13 19.74 19.79 -18.90
N ARG A 14 18.91 20.61 -18.25
CA ARG A 14 17.91 20.14 -17.28
C ARG A 14 16.82 19.30 -17.92
N VAL A 15 16.32 19.71 -19.10
CA VAL A 15 15.33 18.94 -19.86
C VAL A 15 15.93 17.62 -20.33
N ALA A 16 17.15 17.64 -20.87
CA ALA A 16 17.84 16.42 -21.28
C ALA A 16 18.07 15.46 -20.09
N ALA A 17 18.49 15.98 -18.93
CA ALA A 17 18.67 15.19 -17.72
C ALA A 17 17.34 14.59 -17.23
N ALA A 18 16.25 15.35 -17.25
CA ALA A 18 14.92 14.84 -16.89
C ALA A 18 14.43 13.75 -17.86
N PHE A 19 14.70 13.90 -19.15
CA PHE A 19 14.34 12.91 -20.17
C PHE A 19 15.12 11.61 -20.00
N VAL A 20 16.43 11.70 -19.76
CA VAL A 20 17.27 10.54 -19.43
C VAL A 20 16.77 9.88 -18.14
N ALA A 21 16.51 10.65 -17.08
CA ALA A 21 15.95 10.10 -15.85
C ALA A 21 14.63 9.36 -16.12
N ALA A 22 13.68 9.97 -16.83
CA ALA A 22 12.40 9.33 -17.14
C ALA A 22 12.53 8.00 -17.91
N LEU A 23 13.51 7.87 -18.80
CA LEU A 23 13.78 6.64 -19.55
C LEU A 23 14.44 5.54 -18.70
N PHE A 24 15.39 5.90 -17.85
CA PHE A 24 16.20 4.92 -17.13
C PHE A 24 15.68 4.59 -15.73
N LEU A 25 14.90 5.48 -15.09
CA LEU A 25 14.39 5.27 -13.73
C LEU A 25 13.53 4.00 -13.60
N PRO A 26 12.60 3.68 -14.52
CA PRO A 26 11.80 2.46 -14.41
C PRO A 26 12.65 1.18 -14.50
N GLY A 27 13.65 1.17 -15.39
CA GLY A 27 14.59 0.05 -15.52
C GLY A 27 15.48 -0.13 -14.29
N LEU A 28 15.96 0.98 -13.71
CA LEU A 28 16.69 0.98 -12.45
C LEU A 28 15.85 0.46 -11.27
N ILE A 29 14.58 0.88 -11.18
CA ILE A 29 13.63 0.40 -10.16
C ILE A 29 13.41 -1.12 -10.32
N GLY A 30 13.28 -1.61 -11.55
CA GLY A 30 13.12 -3.03 -11.86
C GLY A 30 14.36 -3.88 -11.54
N VAL A 31 15.58 -3.35 -11.77
CA VAL A 31 16.84 -4.07 -11.51
C VAL A 31 17.19 -4.09 -10.01
N VAL A 32 16.93 -2.99 -9.30
CA VAL A 32 17.27 -2.86 -7.86
C VAL A 32 16.18 -3.45 -6.95
N GLY A 33 15.00 -3.77 -7.49
CA GLY A 33 13.97 -4.51 -6.76
C GLY A 33 13.29 -3.71 -5.66
N GLY A 34 12.79 -2.51 -5.98
CA GLY A 34 12.21 -1.60 -4.99
C GLY A 34 11.13 -0.70 -5.53
N SER A 35 9.99 -1.25 -5.95
CA SER A 35 8.75 -0.53 -5.69
C SER A 35 8.45 -0.70 -4.19
N ALA A 36 7.98 0.36 -3.52
CA ALA A 36 7.55 0.24 -2.14
C ALA A 36 6.40 -0.78 -2.09
N THR A 37 6.66 -1.98 -1.58
CA THR A 37 5.60 -2.97 -1.32
C THR A 37 4.72 -2.39 -0.22
N ALA A 38 3.47 -2.08 -0.55
CA ALA A 38 2.49 -1.69 0.44
C ALA A 38 2.32 -2.85 1.42
N SER A 39 2.89 -2.73 2.62
CA SER A 39 2.67 -3.65 3.72
C SER A 39 1.42 -3.23 4.47
N ALA A 40 0.29 -3.23 3.74
CA ALA A 40 -1.00 -2.80 4.28
C ALA A 40 -1.52 -3.78 5.33
N PHE A 41 -1.28 -5.07 5.11
CA PHE A 41 -1.72 -6.16 5.98
C PHE A 41 -0.98 -6.24 7.33
N SER A 42 -1.65 -6.87 8.30
CA SER A 42 -1.07 -7.33 9.57
C SER A 42 0.35 -7.90 9.39
N LYS A 43 1.27 -7.44 10.24
CA LYS A 43 2.68 -7.85 10.17
C LYS A 43 2.82 -9.37 10.34
N PRO A 44 3.67 -10.02 9.53
CA PRO A 44 4.02 -11.42 9.72
C PRO A 44 4.49 -11.68 11.16
N GLY A 45 3.92 -12.70 11.81
CA GLY A 45 4.27 -13.09 13.19
C GLY A 45 3.31 -12.58 14.27
N LEU A 46 2.31 -11.76 13.93
CA LEU A 46 1.21 -11.46 14.85
C LEU A 46 0.25 -12.66 14.99
N PRO A 47 -0.30 -12.93 16.18
CA PRO A 47 -1.24 -14.03 16.41
C PRO A 47 -2.66 -13.65 15.95
N VAL A 48 -2.79 -13.23 14.69
CA VAL A 48 -4.08 -12.90 14.06
C VAL A 48 -4.74 -14.19 13.59
N LEU A 49 -5.97 -14.40 14.02
CA LEU A 49 -6.81 -15.53 13.66
C LEU A 49 -7.88 -15.08 12.69
N TYR A 50 -8.15 -15.90 11.68
CA TYR A 50 -9.24 -15.71 10.73
C TYR A 50 -10.32 -16.73 11.02
N LEU A 51 -11.36 -16.31 11.74
CA LEU A 51 -12.41 -17.17 12.27
C LEU A 51 -13.65 -17.13 11.37
N ASP A 52 -14.26 -18.28 11.11
CA ASP A 52 -15.59 -18.36 10.49
C ASP A 52 -16.63 -18.64 11.58
N VAL A 53 -17.31 -17.58 12.02
CA VAL A 53 -18.26 -17.64 13.14
C VAL A 53 -19.67 -17.89 12.61
N PRO A 54 -20.37 -18.96 13.03
CA PRO A 54 -21.72 -19.25 12.56
C PRO A 54 -22.71 -18.23 13.08
N SER A 55 -23.50 -17.62 12.18
CA SER A 55 -24.60 -16.71 12.53
C SER A 55 -25.94 -17.34 12.18
N ALA A 56 -26.69 -17.77 13.20
CA ALA A 56 -28.02 -18.34 13.02
C ALA A 56 -29.01 -17.34 12.40
N ALA A 57 -28.93 -16.06 12.78
CA ALA A 57 -29.82 -15.01 12.29
C ALA A 57 -29.61 -14.70 10.79
N MET A 58 -28.38 -14.83 10.30
CA MET A 58 -28.05 -14.58 8.89
C MET A 58 -27.97 -15.86 8.06
N GLY A 59 -28.05 -17.05 8.67
CA GLY A 59 -28.00 -18.34 7.98
C GLY A 59 -26.66 -18.63 7.28
N ARG A 60 -25.58 -17.98 7.70
CA ARG A 60 -24.22 -18.14 7.11
C ARG A 60 -23.13 -17.98 8.17
N ASN A 61 -21.93 -18.44 7.82
CA ASN A 61 -20.73 -18.10 8.58
C ASN A 61 -20.27 -16.68 8.24
N ILE A 62 -19.73 -15.99 9.24
CA ILE A 62 -19.19 -14.63 9.15
C ILE A 62 -17.71 -14.67 9.47
N ARG A 63 -16.89 -14.15 8.54
CA ARG A 63 -15.44 -14.03 8.74
C ARG A 63 -15.16 -12.95 9.78
N VAL A 64 -14.37 -13.28 10.80
CA VAL A 64 -13.91 -12.36 11.84
C VAL A 64 -12.40 -12.48 11.97
N GLN A 65 -11.69 -11.36 11.82
CA GLN A 65 -10.28 -11.27 12.16
C GLN A 65 -10.14 -10.94 13.64
N PHE A 66 -9.36 -11.75 14.37
CA PHE A 66 -9.25 -11.65 15.81
C PHE A 66 -7.80 -11.79 16.28
N GLN A 67 -7.35 -10.84 17.11
CA GLN A 67 -6.09 -10.95 17.82
C GLN A 67 -6.37 -10.93 19.33
N GLY A 68 -5.94 -11.98 20.03
CA GLY A 68 -6.07 -12.07 21.48
C GLY A 68 -5.10 -11.12 22.20
N GLY A 69 -5.55 -10.52 23.31
CA GLY A 69 -4.73 -9.65 24.15
C GLY A 69 -5.24 -9.43 25.58
N GLY A 70 -6.41 -9.97 25.94
CA GLY A 70 -7.03 -9.84 27.26
C GLY A 70 -8.53 -10.20 27.23
N PRO A 71 -9.23 -10.07 28.37
CA PRO A 71 -10.67 -10.37 28.46
C PRO A 71 -11.58 -9.29 27.85
N HIS A 72 -11.04 -8.10 27.58
CA HIS A 72 -11.75 -7.01 26.90
C HIS A 72 -11.31 -6.91 25.43
N ALA A 73 -12.22 -6.48 24.57
CA ALA A 73 -12.00 -6.41 23.13
C ALA A 73 -12.37 -5.03 22.56
N VAL A 74 -11.64 -4.62 21.51
CA VAL A 74 -11.97 -3.46 20.69
C VAL A 74 -12.56 -3.96 19.38
N TYR A 75 -13.73 -3.42 18.99
CA TYR A 75 -14.41 -3.80 17.77
C TYR A 75 -14.08 -2.78 16.68
N LEU A 76 -13.30 -3.20 15.69
CA LEU A 76 -12.94 -2.39 14.53
C LEU A 76 -13.93 -2.68 13.39
N LEU A 77 -14.95 -1.83 13.29
CA LEU A 77 -15.96 -1.93 12.25
C LEU A 77 -15.43 -1.33 10.95
N ASP A 78 -15.70 -2.04 9.85
CA ASP A 78 -15.34 -1.59 8.51
C ASP A 78 -16.29 -0.48 8.01
N GLY A 79 -15.90 0.16 6.91
CA GLY A 79 -16.67 1.23 6.27
C GLY A 79 -17.73 0.72 5.30
N LEU A 80 -18.23 1.65 4.47
CA LEU A 80 -19.31 1.38 3.50
C LEU A 80 -18.93 0.35 2.42
N ARG A 81 -17.65 0.15 2.15
CA ARG A 81 -17.14 -0.75 1.10
C ARG A 81 -16.50 -2.01 1.67
N ALA A 82 -17.01 -2.48 2.80
CA ALA A 82 -16.58 -3.74 3.42
C ALA A 82 -16.64 -4.89 2.41
N GLN A 83 -15.60 -5.71 2.38
CA GLN A 83 -15.50 -6.89 1.52
C GLN A 83 -15.77 -8.17 2.34
N ASP A 84 -15.92 -9.31 1.64
CA ASP A 84 -16.17 -10.61 2.28
C ASP A 84 -14.86 -11.39 2.63
N ASP A 85 -13.69 -10.82 2.34
CA ASP A 85 -12.37 -11.44 2.55
C ASP A 85 -11.63 -10.88 3.77
N TYR A 86 -11.32 -9.58 3.75
CA TYR A 86 -10.54 -8.88 4.78
C TYR A 86 -11.26 -7.63 5.26
N ASN A 87 -11.05 -7.30 6.54
CA ASN A 87 -11.50 -6.03 7.09
C ASN A 87 -10.57 -4.92 6.58
N GLY A 88 -11.11 -3.76 6.19
CA GLY A 88 -10.33 -2.62 5.70
C GLY A 88 -9.31 -2.03 6.70
N TRP A 89 -9.33 -2.45 7.97
CA TRP A 89 -8.34 -2.09 8.99
C TRP A 89 -7.14 -3.03 9.06
N ASP A 90 -7.15 -4.15 8.33
CA ASP A 90 -6.04 -5.11 8.28
C ASP A 90 -4.86 -4.63 7.44
#